data_AF-A0AAV2S0V0-F1
#
_entry.id   AF-A0AAV2S0V0-F1
#
_cell.length_a   1.000
_cell.length_b   1.000
_cell.length_c   1.000
_cell.angle_alpha   90.00
_cell.angle_beta   90.00
_cell.angle_gamma   90.00
#
_symmetry.space_group_name_H-M   'P 1'
#
loop_
_entity.id
_entity.type
_entity.pdbx_description
1 polymer ?
#
loop_
_entity_poly.entity_id
_entity_poly.type
_entity_poly.pdbx_seq_one_letter_code
_entity_poly.pdbx_strand_id
1 'polypeptide(L)'
;MVIKDEKMTAKLTHLEEKIHLHTFLKQAASDDSIRLSFDRLQRMIPMEASLVFLELSLGGSVKGKVYVRLNKDLPNTRDNFIHIVTGQQGPTLTGVKYNGHTSNYMYADTSSFGEMIFTRDRIERSKAKRGDLIGHFNYGYLKCLHFYVTTPPTTLDYGSPWTVFGHVEAGIDVVLECHDKHSSGVTVSDSGLVLEQE
;
A
#
# COMPACT_ATOMS: atom_id res chain seq x y z
N MET A 1 17.21 -7.25 9.40
CA MET A 1 17.98 -6.02 9.65
C MET A 1 16.99 -4.92 10.04
N VAL A 2 17.23 -4.15 11.11
CA VAL A 2 16.36 -3.02 11.52
C VAL A 2 17.18 -1.73 11.46
N ILE A 3 16.57 -0.60 11.09
CA ILE A 3 17.26 0.65 10.70
C ILE A 3 16.74 1.84 11.52
N LYS A 4 17.57 2.84 11.87
CA LYS A 4 17.26 3.92 12.83
C LYS A 4 17.42 5.35 12.27
N ASP A 5 16.36 6.14 12.35
CA ASP A 5 16.43 7.56 12.70
C ASP A 5 15.89 7.73 14.14
N GLU A 6 16.20 8.82 14.85
CA GLU A 6 15.99 8.96 16.31
C GLU A 6 14.53 8.79 16.78
N LYS A 7 13.56 8.63 15.87
CA LYS A 7 12.15 8.38 16.18
C LYS A 7 11.47 7.26 15.38
N MET A 8 12.08 6.74 14.32
CA MET A 8 11.43 5.79 13.40
C MET A 8 12.38 4.65 13.03
N THR A 9 11.87 3.42 13.00
CA THR A 9 12.63 2.25 12.60
C THR A 9 11.95 1.46 11.49
N ALA A 10 12.73 1.00 10.50
CA ALA A 10 12.24 0.10 9.45
C ALA A 10 12.97 -1.23 9.49
N LYS A 11 12.24 -2.31 9.17
CA LYS A 11 12.80 -3.65 9.00
C LYS A 11 13.15 -3.85 7.52
N LEU A 12 14.28 -4.48 7.27
CA LEU A 12 14.67 -5.05 5.98
C LEU A 12 14.72 -6.57 6.12
N THR A 13 14.02 -7.26 5.22
CA THR A 13 14.11 -8.71 5.06
C THR A 13 14.58 -9.04 3.64
N HIS A 14 15.21 -10.21 3.51
CA HIS A 14 15.58 -10.77 2.23
C HIS A 14 14.73 -12.04 2.06
N LEU A 15 13.85 -12.03 1.07
CA LEU A 15 12.91 -13.12 0.82
C LEU A 15 12.81 -13.30 -0.70
N GLU A 16 12.97 -14.55 -1.16
CA GLU A 16 12.85 -14.90 -2.59
C GLU A 16 13.73 -14.01 -3.50
N GLU A 17 14.99 -13.81 -3.11
CA GLU A 17 15.97 -12.98 -3.85
C GLU A 17 15.60 -11.48 -3.94
N LYS A 18 14.56 -11.05 -3.25
CA LYS A 18 14.13 -9.65 -3.18
C LYS A 18 14.35 -9.09 -1.78
N ILE A 19 14.67 -7.81 -1.71
CA ILE A 19 14.82 -7.10 -0.44
C ILE A 19 13.52 -6.36 -0.15
N HIS A 20 12.89 -6.65 0.99
CA HIS A 20 11.66 -5.98 1.43
C HIS A 20 12.00 -4.93 2.46
N LEU A 21 11.72 -3.67 2.15
CA LEU A 21 11.71 -2.56 3.09
C LEU A 21 10.32 -2.45 3.69
N HIS A 22 10.19 -2.84 4.95
CA HIS A 22 8.93 -2.78 5.69
C HIS A 22 8.64 -1.34 6.14
N THR A 23 7.39 -1.09 6.50
CA THR A 23 6.90 0.17 7.06
C THR A 23 7.81 0.69 8.20
N PHE A 24 8.01 2.00 8.23
CA PHE A 24 8.64 2.71 9.34
C PHE A 24 7.68 2.75 10.55
N LEU A 25 8.10 2.17 11.68
CA LEU A 25 7.32 2.10 12.91
C LEU A 25 8.02 2.84 14.05
N LYS A 26 7.22 3.39 14.98
CA LYS A 26 7.69 3.96 16.25
C LYS A 26 7.92 2.84 17.26
N GLN A 27 8.96 2.05 17.04
CA GLN A 27 9.35 0.97 17.94
C GLN A 27 10.85 1.02 18.23
N ALA A 28 11.24 0.58 19.43
CA ALA A 28 12.64 0.42 19.78
C ALA A 28 13.27 -0.63 18.85
N ALA A 29 14.40 -0.28 18.21
CA ALA A 29 15.17 -1.25 17.47
C ALA A 29 15.83 -2.23 18.45
N SER A 30 15.98 -3.49 18.03
CA SER A 30 16.78 -4.46 18.76
C SER A 30 18.27 -4.07 18.76
N ASP A 31 19.04 -4.53 19.74
CA ASP A 31 20.44 -4.15 19.90
C ASP A 31 21.34 -4.63 18.74
N ASP A 32 20.91 -5.67 18.01
CA ASP A 32 21.57 -6.25 16.84
C ASP A 32 21.20 -5.57 15.50
N SER A 33 20.62 -4.38 15.56
CA SER A 33 20.14 -3.62 14.40
C SER A 33 21.23 -2.76 13.73
N ILE A 34 21.17 -2.61 12.40
CA ILE A 34 22.07 -1.74 11.63
C ILE A 34 21.43 -0.37 11.48
N ARG A 35 22.04 0.65 12.08
CA ARG A 35 21.50 2.02 12.07
C ARG A 35 21.91 2.76 10.78
N LEU A 36 20.92 3.21 10.00
CA LEU A 36 21.10 4.14 8.87
C LEU A 36 20.16 5.32 9.07
N SER A 37 20.62 6.54 8.78
CA SER A 37 19.74 7.71 8.85
C SER A 37 18.54 7.58 7.91
N PHE A 38 17.43 8.23 8.28
CA PHE A 38 16.23 8.30 7.44
C PHE A 38 16.56 8.84 6.03
N ASP A 39 17.38 9.90 5.95
CA ASP A 39 17.85 10.44 4.67
C ASP A 39 18.54 9.40 3.79
N ARG A 40 19.34 8.51 4.39
CA ARG A 40 20.03 7.46 3.64
C ARG A 40 19.04 6.42 3.13
N LEU A 41 18.02 6.08 3.91
CA LEU A 41 16.97 5.16 3.49
C LEU A 41 16.08 5.73 2.41
N GLN A 42 15.69 6.99 2.53
CA GLN A 42 14.90 7.68 1.53
C GLN A 42 15.63 7.69 0.18
N ARG A 43 16.96 7.89 0.19
CA ARG A 43 17.80 7.77 -1.02
C ARG A 43 17.95 6.34 -1.55
N MET A 44 17.71 5.33 -0.71
CA MET A 44 17.76 3.91 -1.11
C MET A 44 16.44 3.42 -1.69
N ILE A 45 15.31 4.13 -1.45
CA ILE A 45 14.04 3.84 -2.11
C ILE A 45 14.20 4.36 -3.55
N PRO A 46 14.31 3.48 -4.56
CA PRO A 46 14.40 3.96 -5.92
C PRO A 46 13.10 4.70 -6.23
N MET A 47 13.20 5.91 -6.79
CA MET A 47 12.00 6.64 -7.22
C MET A 47 11.25 5.87 -8.31
N GLU A 48 11.91 4.94 -8.99
CA GLU A 48 11.29 4.04 -9.97
C GLU A 48 10.77 2.73 -9.36
N ALA A 49 10.82 2.59 -8.04
CA ALA A 49 10.21 1.46 -7.35
C ALA A 49 8.74 1.37 -7.76
N SER A 50 8.37 0.20 -8.24
CA SER A 50 7.01 -0.06 -8.70
C SER A 50 6.39 -1.24 -7.98
N LEU A 51 7.11 -1.93 -7.10
CA LEU A 51 6.56 -3.05 -6.34
C LEU A 51 6.43 -2.71 -4.87
N VAL A 52 5.22 -2.90 -4.36
CA VAL A 52 4.91 -2.80 -2.94
C VAL A 52 4.27 -4.10 -2.48
N PHE A 53 4.29 -4.36 -1.18
CA PHE A 53 3.57 -5.49 -0.60
C PHE A 53 2.63 -5.02 0.51
N LEU A 54 1.52 -5.74 0.64
CA LEU A 54 0.56 -5.63 1.74
C LEU A 54 0.41 -7.01 2.36
N GLU A 55 0.79 -7.17 3.62
CA GLU A 55 0.49 -8.39 4.38
C GLU A 55 -0.89 -8.26 5.01
N LEU A 56 -1.79 -9.16 4.64
CA LEU A 56 -3.16 -9.15 5.12
C LEU A 56 -3.31 -10.14 6.26
N SER A 57 -4.00 -9.70 7.31
CA SER A 57 -4.46 -10.52 8.41
C SER A 57 -5.98 -10.51 8.49
N LEU A 58 -6.55 -11.63 8.90
CA LEU A 58 -7.98 -11.79 9.13
C LEU A 58 -8.20 -12.32 10.54
N GLY A 59 -8.90 -11.54 11.38
CA GLY A 59 -9.13 -11.90 12.77
C GLY A 59 -7.82 -12.06 13.56
N GLY A 60 -6.79 -11.27 13.22
CA GLY A 60 -5.46 -11.32 13.83
C GLY A 60 -4.53 -12.42 13.32
N SER A 61 -4.99 -13.31 12.42
CA SER A 61 -4.14 -14.32 11.80
C SER A 61 -3.66 -13.87 10.41
N VAL A 62 -2.35 -13.92 10.17
CA VAL A 62 -1.74 -13.59 8.86
C VAL A 62 -2.23 -14.57 7.81
N LYS A 63 -2.70 -14.03 6.68
CA LYS A 63 -3.20 -14.78 5.51
C LYS A 63 -2.19 -14.87 4.39
N GLY A 64 -1.39 -13.82 4.22
CA GLY A 64 -0.32 -13.81 3.24
C GLY A 64 -0.01 -12.40 2.76
N LYS A 65 0.91 -12.32 1.79
CA LYS A 65 1.33 -11.07 1.17
C LYS A 65 0.69 -10.91 -0.20
N VAL A 66 0.22 -9.71 -0.47
CA VAL A 66 -0.25 -9.25 -1.76
C VAL A 66 0.80 -8.33 -2.33
N TYR A 67 1.34 -8.67 -3.48
CA TYR A 67 2.34 -7.86 -4.19
C TYR A 67 1.65 -7.04 -5.25
N VAL A 68 1.84 -5.73 -5.23
CA VAL A 68 1.18 -4.79 -6.11
C VAL A 68 2.21 -4.04 -6.93
N ARG A 69 2.09 -4.16 -8.25
CA ARG A 69 2.82 -3.37 -9.23
C ARG A 69 2.10 -2.05 -9.47
N LEU A 70 2.73 -0.94 -9.13
CA LEU A 70 2.23 0.41 -9.34
C LEU A 70 2.49 0.86 -10.78
N ASN A 71 1.57 1.65 -11.32
CA ASN A 71 1.67 2.19 -12.67
C ASN A 71 2.72 3.32 -12.71
N LYS A 72 3.78 3.13 -13.51
CA LYS A 72 4.88 4.09 -13.67
C LYS A 72 4.46 5.37 -14.41
N ASP A 73 3.38 5.32 -15.20
CA ASP A 73 2.85 6.49 -15.91
C ASP A 73 2.17 7.49 -14.96
N LEU A 74 2.09 7.16 -13.66
CA LEU A 74 1.43 7.93 -12.61
C LEU A 74 2.38 8.24 -11.47
N PRO A 75 3.42 9.04 -11.72
CA PRO A 75 4.47 9.26 -10.74
C PRO A 75 3.92 9.84 -9.44
N ASN A 76 3.00 10.81 -9.49
CA ASN A 76 2.44 11.40 -8.28
C ASN A 76 1.62 10.38 -7.49
N THR A 77 0.79 9.60 -8.17
CA THR A 77 -0.09 8.61 -7.55
C THR A 77 0.72 7.46 -6.94
N ARG A 78 1.72 6.98 -7.69
CA ARG A 78 2.67 5.96 -7.28
C ARG A 78 3.44 6.39 -6.04
N ASP A 79 4.06 7.56 -6.09
CA ASP A 79 4.93 8.07 -5.02
C ASP A 79 4.12 8.28 -3.73
N ASN A 80 2.89 8.80 -3.87
CA ASN A 80 1.95 8.89 -2.76
C ASN A 80 1.62 7.53 -2.14
N PHE A 81 1.33 6.51 -2.96
CA PHE A 81 1.08 5.18 -2.44
C PHE A 81 2.31 4.61 -1.72
N ILE A 82 3.51 4.81 -2.29
CA ILE A 82 4.78 4.43 -1.67
C ILE A 82 4.94 5.12 -0.31
N HIS A 83 4.64 6.41 -0.19
CA HIS A 83 4.72 7.12 1.07
C HIS A 83 3.82 6.51 2.15
N ILE A 84 2.62 6.06 1.80
CA ILE A 84 1.65 5.49 2.74
C ILE A 84 2.03 4.05 3.12
N VAL A 85 2.44 3.19 2.17
CA VAL A 85 2.88 1.81 2.51
C VAL A 85 4.17 1.82 3.33
N THR A 86 5.05 2.81 3.11
CA THR A 86 6.28 2.93 3.90
C THR A 86 6.06 3.67 5.21
N GLY A 87 5.10 4.59 5.31
CA GLY A 87 4.91 5.47 6.47
C GLY A 87 5.98 6.57 6.60
N GLN A 88 6.73 6.86 5.53
CA GLN A 88 7.88 7.77 5.58
C GLN A 88 7.49 9.26 5.73
N GLN A 89 6.27 9.64 5.37
CA GLN A 89 5.77 11.03 5.45
C GLN A 89 4.54 11.18 6.36
N GLY A 90 4.29 10.20 7.25
CA GLY A 90 3.22 10.28 8.23
C GLY A 90 2.52 8.95 8.45
N PRO A 91 1.19 8.88 8.30
CA PRO A 91 0.43 7.67 8.59
C PRO A 91 0.76 6.54 7.60
N THR A 92 0.53 5.31 8.04
CA THR A 92 0.88 4.10 7.29
C THR A 92 -0.32 3.17 7.15
N LEU A 93 -0.34 2.38 6.06
CA LEU A 93 -1.32 1.31 5.91
C LEU A 93 -1.20 0.24 7.00
N THR A 94 -0.04 0.03 7.62
CA THR A 94 0.12 -0.95 8.70
C THR A 94 -0.85 -0.64 9.85
N GLY A 95 -1.70 -1.61 10.18
CA GLY A 95 -2.77 -1.51 11.19
C GLY A 95 -4.11 -0.99 10.65
N VAL A 96 -4.19 -0.55 9.39
CA VAL A 96 -5.45 -0.11 8.78
C VAL A 96 -6.39 -1.29 8.63
N LYS A 97 -7.64 -1.09 9.07
CA LYS A 97 -8.74 -2.02 8.87
C LYS A 97 -9.39 -1.77 7.52
N TYR A 98 -9.76 -2.85 6.85
CA TYR A 98 -10.63 -2.74 5.70
C TYR A 98 -12.09 -2.59 6.17
N ASN A 99 -12.68 -1.43 5.91
CA ASN A 99 -13.96 -1.00 6.48
C ASN A 99 -15.12 -1.27 5.51
N GLY A 100 -15.40 -2.54 5.28
CA GLY A 100 -16.61 -2.94 4.59
C GLY A 100 -16.38 -3.52 3.20
N HIS A 101 -17.46 -4.12 2.74
CA HIS A 101 -17.56 -4.89 1.53
C HIS A 101 -18.53 -4.19 0.61
N THR A 102 -18.10 -3.94 -0.61
CA THR A 102 -19.05 -3.94 -1.73
C THR A 102 -18.78 -5.22 -2.49
N SER A 103 -19.76 -5.76 -3.21
CA SER A 103 -19.64 -7.06 -3.88
C SER A 103 -18.41 -7.19 -4.81
N ASN A 104 -17.79 -6.08 -5.19
CA ASN A 104 -16.75 -6.01 -6.21
C ASN A 104 -15.36 -5.58 -5.69
N TYR A 105 -15.25 -5.16 -4.42
CA TYR A 105 -14.02 -4.54 -3.94
C TYR A 105 -13.72 -4.79 -2.46
N MET A 106 -12.43 -4.89 -2.14
CA MET A 106 -11.88 -4.81 -0.78
C MET A 106 -11.43 -3.36 -0.48
N TYR A 107 -12.00 -2.69 0.53
CA TYR A 107 -11.85 -1.24 0.78
C TYR A 107 -10.97 -0.87 1.98
N ALA A 108 -9.90 -0.12 1.76
CA ALA A 108 -9.09 0.47 2.84
C ALA A 108 -9.46 1.95 3.03
N ASP A 109 -9.83 2.32 4.25
CA ASP A 109 -10.18 3.68 4.64
C ASP A 109 -8.99 4.37 5.31
N THR A 110 -8.50 5.44 4.69
CA THR A 110 -7.43 6.28 5.24
C THR A 110 -7.92 7.66 5.66
N SER A 111 -9.22 7.87 5.86
CA SER A 111 -9.78 9.18 6.24
C SER A 111 -9.21 9.72 7.55
N SER A 112 -8.73 8.85 8.44
CA SER A 112 -8.04 9.23 9.69
C SER A 112 -6.63 9.79 9.50
N PHE A 113 -6.10 9.82 8.28
CA PHE A 113 -4.71 10.20 8.00
C PHE A 113 -4.48 11.71 7.94
N GLY A 114 -5.54 12.53 8.03
CA GLY A 114 -5.46 13.98 7.92
C GLY A 114 -5.27 14.44 6.47
N GLU A 115 -4.81 15.68 6.27
CA GLU A 115 -4.51 16.20 4.93
C GLU A 115 -3.26 15.53 4.34
N MET A 116 -3.44 14.70 3.32
CA MET A 116 -2.33 14.19 2.51
C MET A 116 -2.03 15.12 1.32
N ILE A 117 -0.76 15.27 0.96
CA ILE A 117 -0.31 16.16 -0.13
C ILE A 117 -0.49 15.43 -1.47
N PHE A 118 -1.72 15.37 -2.00
CA PHE A 118 -1.98 14.73 -3.29
C PHE A 118 -1.89 15.70 -4.46
N THR A 119 -0.99 15.40 -5.41
CA THR A 119 -1.00 15.92 -6.77
C THR A 119 -1.63 14.86 -7.70
N ARG A 120 -2.56 15.27 -8.57
CA ARG A 120 -3.29 14.35 -9.44
C ARG A 120 -2.45 14.00 -10.66
N ASP A 121 -2.41 12.71 -11.00
CA ASP A 121 -2.20 12.29 -12.39
C ASP A 121 -3.57 12.16 -13.07
N ARG A 122 -3.71 12.73 -14.27
CA ARG A 122 -4.95 12.63 -15.05
C ARG A 122 -4.96 11.30 -15.78
N ILE A 123 -5.93 10.41 -15.49
CA ILE A 123 -6.10 9.17 -16.26
C ILE A 123 -7.56 8.88 -16.57
N GLU A 124 -7.73 8.30 -17.76
CA GLU A 124 -8.96 8.03 -18.47
C GLU A 124 -9.19 6.51 -18.67
N ARG A 125 -8.97 5.67 -17.65
CA ARG A 125 -9.35 4.25 -17.77
C ARG A 125 -10.77 4.05 -17.25
N SER A 126 -11.70 3.78 -18.16
CA SER A 126 -13.10 3.47 -17.83
C SER A 126 -13.34 2.01 -17.39
N LYS A 127 -12.31 1.15 -17.44
CA LYS A 127 -12.43 -0.28 -17.12
C LYS A 127 -11.24 -0.75 -16.29
N ALA A 128 -11.54 -1.39 -15.17
CA ALA A 128 -10.58 -2.09 -14.32
C ALA A 128 -10.74 -3.61 -14.49
N LYS A 129 -9.61 -4.31 -14.57
CA LYS A 129 -9.54 -5.77 -14.59
C LYS A 129 -9.48 -6.29 -13.16
N ARG A 130 -9.78 -7.57 -12.95
CA ARG A 130 -9.57 -8.24 -11.65
C ARG A 130 -8.12 -8.08 -11.20
N GLY A 131 -7.92 -7.76 -9.92
CA GLY A 131 -6.61 -7.50 -9.32
C GLY A 131 -6.09 -6.08 -9.54
N ASP A 132 -6.78 -5.23 -10.31
CA ASP A 132 -6.41 -3.82 -10.41
C ASP A 132 -6.65 -3.11 -9.07
N LEU A 133 -5.68 -2.27 -8.71
CA LEU A 133 -5.80 -1.29 -7.63
C LEU A 133 -6.46 -0.02 -8.17
N ILE A 134 -7.56 0.36 -7.55
CA ILE A 134 -8.31 1.56 -7.89
C ILE A 134 -8.29 2.50 -6.71
N GLY A 135 -7.89 3.75 -6.95
CA GLY A 135 -7.88 4.81 -5.95
C GLY A 135 -9.02 5.78 -6.19
N HIS A 136 -9.72 6.17 -5.13
CA HIS A 136 -10.57 7.35 -5.09
C HIS A 136 -9.80 8.46 -4.41
N PHE A 137 -9.54 9.53 -5.14
CA PHE A 137 -9.01 10.76 -4.59
C PHE A 137 -10.19 11.69 -4.35
N ASN A 138 -10.64 11.79 -3.09
CA ASN A 138 -11.75 12.67 -2.78
C ASN A 138 -11.24 14.12 -2.76
N TYR A 139 -11.73 14.94 -3.69
CA TYR A 139 -11.40 16.36 -3.77
C TYR A 139 -12.42 17.16 -2.94
N GLY A 140 -12.18 17.22 -1.63
CA GLY A 140 -12.96 18.02 -0.68
C GLY A 140 -12.10 18.38 0.53
N TYR A 141 -12.73 18.70 1.67
CA TYR A 141 -12.05 19.06 2.93
C TYR A 141 -11.16 17.94 3.52
N LEU A 142 -11.26 16.70 3.01
CA LEU A 142 -10.46 15.56 3.46
C LEU A 142 -9.66 15.00 2.27
N LYS A 143 -8.37 15.29 2.23
CA LYS A 143 -7.43 14.68 1.29
C LYS A 143 -7.08 13.27 1.79
N CYS A 144 -7.99 12.32 1.61
CA CYS A 144 -7.79 10.91 1.94
C CYS A 144 -7.59 10.05 0.67
N LEU A 145 -6.82 8.96 0.80
CA LEU A 145 -6.67 7.94 -0.24
C LEU A 145 -7.54 6.76 0.15
N HIS A 146 -8.66 6.62 -0.52
CA HIS A 146 -9.39 5.36 -0.47
C HIS A 146 -8.89 4.50 -1.61
N PHE A 147 -8.47 3.28 -1.33
CA PHE A 147 -8.09 2.36 -2.40
C PHE A 147 -8.77 1.02 -2.26
N TYR A 148 -8.85 0.34 -3.40
CA TYR A 148 -9.64 -0.86 -3.60
C TYR A 148 -8.85 -1.84 -4.44
N VAL A 149 -8.95 -3.12 -4.11
CA VAL A 149 -8.54 -4.19 -5.00
C VAL A 149 -9.79 -4.79 -5.62
N THR A 150 -9.85 -4.82 -6.94
CA THR A 150 -10.96 -5.43 -7.69
C THR A 150 -10.94 -6.95 -7.59
N THR A 151 -12.08 -7.55 -7.24
CA THR A 151 -12.21 -9.02 -7.16
C THR A 151 -12.84 -9.62 -8.42
N PRO A 152 -13.85 -8.98 -9.06
CA PRO A 152 -14.18 -9.16 -10.47
C PRO A 152 -13.74 -7.95 -11.33
N PRO A 153 -13.59 -8.11 -12.65
CA PRO A 153 -13.46 -6.98 -13.57
C PRO A 153 -14.67 -6.04 -13.41
N THR A 154 -14.41 -4.74 -13.34
CA THR A 154 -15.46 -3.75 -13.08
C THR A 154 -15.31 -2.53 -13.98
N THR A 155 -16.45 -2.03 -14.47
CA THR A 155 -16.48 -0.76 -15.22
C THR A 155 -16.56 0.39 -14.22
N LEU A 156 -15.69 1.38 -14.38
CA LEU A 156 -15.70 2.57 -13.55
C LEU A 156 -16.63 3.59 -14.21
N ASP A 157 -17.56 4.14 -13.43
CA ASP A 157 -18.50 5.14 -13.93
C ASP A 157 -17.75 6.31 -14.54
N TYR A 158 -18.07 6.61 -15.80
CA TYR A 158 -17.45 7.69 -16.57
C TYR A 158 -17.71 9.02 -15.85
N GLY A 159 -16.65 9.71 -15.43
CA GLY A 159 -16.73 10.98 -14.70
C GLY A 159 -16.59 10.86 -13.18
N SER A 160 -16.53 9.66 -12.62
CA SER A 160 -16.20 9.45 -11.21
C SER A 160 -14.66 9.46 -11.04
N PRO A 161 -14.09 10.04 -9.94
CA PRO A 161 -12.65 10.36 -9.87
C PRO A 161 -11.79 9.16 -9.46
N TRP A 162 -12.12 7.99 -10.02
CA TRP A 162 -11.39 6.75 -9.82
C TRP A 162 -10.20 6.65 -10.77
N THR A 163 -9.07 6.25 -10.22
CA THR A 163 -7.83 6.07 -10.96
C THR A 163 -7.33 4.66 -10.75
N VAL A 164 -7.18 3.86 -11.82
CA VAL A 164 -6.43 2.60 -11.74
C VAL A 164 -4.95 2.93 -11.68
N PHE A 165 -4.30 2.64 -10.55
CA PHE A 165 -2.92 3.05 -10.31
C PHE A 165 -1.97 1.89 -9.98
N GLY A 166 -2.46 0.66 -9.97
CA GLY A 166 -1.63 -0.53 -9.84
C GLY A 166 -2.38 -1.81 -10.17
N HIS A 167 -1.69 -2.93 -10.07
CA HIS A 167 -2.23 -4.27 -10.29
C HIS A 167 -1.56 -5.28 -9.36
N VAL A 168 -2.33 -6.24 -8.85
CA VAL A 168 -1.82 -7.35 -8.05
C VAL A 168 -1.00 -8.30 -8.93
N GLU A 169 0.30 -8.33 -8.71
CA GLU A 169 1.24 -9.22 -9.40
C GLU A 169 1.26 -10.62 -8.78
N ALA A 170 1.09 -10.72 -7.46
CA ALA A 170 1.00 -11.98 -6.73
C ALA A 170 0.13 -11.84 -5.46
N GLY A 171 -0.44 -12.95 -4.99
CA GLY A 171 -1.28 -12.99 -3.79
C GLY A 171 -2.73 -12.58 -4.01
N ILE A 172 -3.27 -12.69 -5.23
CA ILE A 172 -4.69 -12.39 -5.50
C ILE A 172 -5.65 -13.35 -4.77
N ASP A 173 -5.22 -14.59 -4.55
CA ASP A 173 -5.91 -15.58 -3.73
C ASP A 173 -6.08 -15.13 -2.28
N VAL A 174 -5.08 -14.45 -1.70
CA VAL A 174 -5.16 -13.85 -0.37
C VAL A 174 -6.24 -12.76 -0.33
N VAL A 175 -6.28 -11.90 -1.35
CA VAL A 175 -7.31 -10.86 -1.49
C VAL A 175 -8.70 -11.49 -1.56
N LEU A 176 -8.86 -12.56 -2.33
CA LEU A 176 -10.14 -13.26 -2.50
C LEU A 176 -10.57 -13.97 -1.22
N GLU A 177 -9.66 -14.64 -0.50
CA GLU A 177 -9.98 -15.24 0.80
C GLU A 177 -10.45 -14.18 1.80
N CYS A 178 -9.79 -13.03 1.84
CA CYS A 178 -10.17 -11.89 2.69
C CYS A 178 -11.51 -11.25 2.25
N HIS A 179 -11.81 -11.25 0.95
CA HIS A 179 -13.06 -10.75 0.38
C HIS A 179 -14.25 -11.68 0.67
N ASP A 180 -14.11 -12.96 0.37
CA ASP A 180 -15.18 -13.97 0.45
C ASP A 180 -15.72 -14.18 1.87
N LYS A 181 -14.89 -13.89 2.89
CA LYS A 181 -15.28 -14.05 4.30
C LYS A 181 -16.13 -12.90 4.85
N HIS A 182 -16.56 -11.95 4.01
CA HIS A 182 -17.45 -10.82 4.36
C HIS A 182 -17.01 -10.03 5.60
N SER A 183 -15.72 -10.10 5.91
CA SER A 183 -15.21 -9.92 7.25
C SER A 183 -14.96 -8.47 7.62
N SER A 184 -15.74 -7.98 8.58
CA SER A 184 -15.18 -7.13 9.61
C SER A 184 -13.93 -7.81 10.19
N GLY A 185 -12.79 -7.13 10.21
CA GLY A 185 -11.55 -7.66 10.81
C GLY A 185 -10.45 -8.09 9.84
N VAL A 186 -10.53 -7.73 8.55
CA VAL A 186 -9.35 -7.70 7.69
C VAL A 186 -8.51 -6.47 8.04
N THR A 187 -7.21 -6.67 8.24
CA THR A 187 -6.24 -5.62 8.54
C THR A 187 -5.00 -5.78 7.69
N VAL A 188 -4.36 -4.68 7.32
CA VAL A 188 -2.96 -4.74 6.86
C VAL A 188 -2.09 -4.95 8.10
N SER A 189 -1.52 -6.14 8.30
CA SER A 189 -0.63 -6.42 9.44
C SER A 189 0.77 -5.85 9.24
N ASP A 190 1.19 -5.73 7.99
CA ASP A 190 2.49 -5.17 7.60
C ASP A 190 2.39 -4.67 6.16
N SER A 191 3.23 -3.72 5.78
CA SER A 191 3.31 -3.25 4.40
C SER A 191 4.71 -2.75 4.10
N GLY A 192 5.00 -2.52 2.83
CA GLY A 192 6.26 -1.93 2.48
C GLY A 192 6.56 -1.97 0.99
N LEU A 193 7.83 -1.76 0.70
CA LEU A 193 8.37 -1.67 -0.64
C LEU A 193 9.26 -2.88 -0.92
N VAL A 194 9.25 -3.36 -2.16
CA VAL A 194 10.17 -4.39 -2.63
C VAL A 194 11.24 -3.72 -3.48
N LEU A 195 12.48 -3.83 -3.03
CA LEU A 195 13.66 -3.35 -3.73
C LEU A 195 14.11 -4.45 -4.70
N GLU A 196 13.86 -4.22 -5.98
CA GLU A 196 14.30 -5.10 -7.05
C GLU A 196 15.76 -4.76 -7.37
N GLN A 197 16.62 -5.78 -7.44
CA GLN A 197 17.98 -5.61 -7.95
C GLN A 197 17.92 -5.60 -9.48
N GLU A 198 18.51 -4.58 -10.10
CA GLU A 198 18.70 -4.53 -11.56
C GLU A 198 19.76 -5.54 -12.04
#